data_AF-A0A183NQ01-F1
#
_entry.id   AF-A0A183NQ01-F1
#
_cell.length_a   1.000
_cell.length_b   1.000
_cell.length_c   1.000
_cell.angle_alpha   90.00
_cell.angle_beta   90.00
_cell.angle_gamma   90.00
#
_symmetry.space_group_name_H-M   'P 1'
#
loop_
_entity.id
_entity.type
_entity.pdbx_description
1 polymer ?
#
loop_
_entity_poly.entity_id
_entity_poly.type
_entity_poly.pdbx_seq_one_letter_code
_entity_poly.pdbx_strand_id
1 'polypeptide(L)'
;MRAVSGIRMSHQLQLIIHTNEFSSLIVRGAKDSKTASESKSLSPTNNSTSTVFCINYGLYTMLRTNRQYRRSLIVNLLSIFDEYQVR
;
A
#
# COMPACT_ATOMS: atom_id res chain seq x y z
N MET A 1 -17.00 7.07 4.03
CA MET A 1 -15.69 6.79 3.37
C MET A 1 -15.14 5.45 3.87
N ARG A 2 -15.28 4.37 3.10
CA ARG A 2 -14.88 3.01 3.54
C ARG A 2 -13.43 2.65 3.22
N ALA A 3 -12.82 3.30 2.22
CA ALA A 3 -11.46 3.00 1.76
C ALA A 3 -10.39 3.26 2.84
N VAL A 4 -10.52 4.38 3.57
CA VAL A 4 -9.63 4.76 4.67
C VAL A 4 -9.68 3.76 5.82
N SER A 5 -10.88 3.36 6.24
CA SER A 5 -11.06 2.32 7.26
C SER A 5 -10.45 1.00 6.81
N GLY A 6 -10.57 0.65 5.52
CA GLY A 6 -9.93 -0.51 4.93
C GLY A 6 -8.40 -0.45 4.98
N ILE A 7 -7.81 0.73 4.75
CA ILE A 7 -6.35 0.94 4.89
C ILE A 7 -5.90 0.77 6.35
N ARG A 8 -6.64 1.34 7.32
CA ARG A 8 -6.34 1.14 8.76
C ARG A 8 -6.43 -0.34 9.16
N MET A 9 -7.46 -1.05 8.68
CA MET A 9 -7.62 -2.48 8.93
C MET A 9 -6.49 -3.30 8.29
N SER A 10 -6.09 -2.98 7.06
CA SER A 10 -4.96 -3.62 6.37
C SER A 10 -3.66 -3.47 7.17
N HIS A 11 -3.41 -2.28 7.73
CA HIS A 11 -2.27 -2.03 8.62
C HIS A 11 -2.34 -2.88 9.90
N GLN A 12 -3.51 -2.95 10.55
CA GLN A 12 -3.69 -3.81 11.74
C GLN A 12 -3.46 -5.29 11.42
N LEU A 13 -3.96 -5.77 10.28
CA LEU A 13 -3.74 -7.14 9.83
C LEU A 13 -2.25 -7.44 9.60
N GLN A 14 -1.49 -6.50 9.02
CA GLN A 14 -0.05 -6.66 8.84
C GLN A 14 0.67 -6.83 10.18
N LEU A 15 0.30 -6.03 11.20
CA LEU A 15 0.86 -6.15 12.54
C LEU A 15 0.53 -7.49 13.21
N ILE A 16 -0.67 -8.04 12.98
CA ILE A 16 -1.11 -9.32 13.56
C ILE A 16 -0.44 -10.51 12.86
N ILE A 17 -0.28 -10.46 11.53
CA ILE A 17 0.28 -11.57 10.75
C ILE A 17 1.81 -11.63 10.91
N HIS A 18 2.48 -10.49 11.02
CA HIS A 18 3.93 -10.38 11.07
C HIS A 18 4.44 -9.96 12.46
N THR A 19 3.93 -10.59 13.52
CA THR A 19 4.25 -10.26 14.93
C THR A 19 5.73 -10.40 15.31
N ASN A 20 6.48 -11.27 14.64
CA ASN A 20 7.89 -11.55 14.95
C ASN A 20 8.88 -11.14 13.84
N GLU A 21 8.38 -10.67 12.70
CA GLU A 21 9.21 -10.16 11.62
C GLU A 21 9.04 -8.64 11.53
N PHE A 22 9.77 -7.91 12.37
CA PHE A 22 10.06 -6.49 12.14
C PHE A 22 11.00 -6.34 10.94
N SER A 23 10.62 -6.92 9.80
CA SER A 23 11.17 -6.52 8.53
C SER A 23 10.72 -5.08 8.32
N SER A 24 11.68 -4.15 8.29
CA SER A 24 11.43 -2.75 7.98
C SER A 24 10.66 -2.54 6.68
N LEU A 25 10.61 -3.56 5.82
CA LEU A 25 9.84 -3.60 4.57
C LEU A 25 8.35 -3.86 4.79
N ILE A 26 7.98 -4.82 5.66
CA ILE A 26 6.59 -5.17 5.95
C ILE A 26 5.86 -4.00 6.62
N VAL A 27 6.53 -3.35 7.58
CA VAL A 27 6.01 -2.17 8.27
C VAL A 27 5.91 -0.95 7.33
N ARG A 28 6.68 -0.91 6.24
CA ARG A 28 6.64 0.21 5.27
C ARG A 28 5.47 0.16 4.30
N GLY A 29 4.56 -0.82 4.42
CA GLY A 29 3.39 -0.95 3.56
C GLY A 29 3.75 -1.27 2.10
N ALA A 30 4.96 -1.77 1.85
CA ALA A 30 5.54 -1.94 0.54
C ALA A 30 6.26 -3.29 0.45
N LYS A 31 5.90 -4.08 -0.57
CA LYS A 31 6.48 -5.41 -0.81
C LYS A 31 7.47 -5.32 -1.96
N ASP A 32 8.69 -5.80 -1.74
CA ASP A 32 9.65 -6.01 -2.82
C ASP A 32 9.14 -7.11 -3.76
N SER A 33 9.25 -6.88 -5.07
CA SER A 33 8.70 -7.79 -6.10
C SER A 33 9.31 -9.20 -6.13
N LYS A 34 10.25 -9.54 -5.23
CA LYS A 34 10.89 -10.86 -5.20
C LYS A 34 9.96 -12.00 -4.78
N THR A 35 8.78 -11.70 -4.24
CA THR A 35 7.82 -12.71 -3.75
C THR A 35 6.39 -12.53 -4.27
N ALA A 36 6.22 -11.87 -5.42
CA ALA A 36 4.97 -11.93 -6.18
C ALA A 36 5.14 -12.93 -7.32
N SER A 37 5.09 -14.22 -7.00
CA SER A 37 4.95 -15.25 -8.03
C SER A 37 3.62 -15.06 -8.76
N GLU A 38 3.74 -15.10 -10.09
CA GLU A 38 2.69 -15.38 -11.08
C GLU A 38 1.70 -14.26 -11.44
N SER A 39 2.17 -13.32 -12.28
CA SER A 39 1.49 -13.10 -13.55
C SER A 39 2.51 -12.69 -14.62
N LYS A 40 2.60 -13.50 -15.68
CA LYS A 40 3.40 -13.26 -16.88
C LYS A 40 3.08 -11.87 -17.46
N SER A 41 4.06 -10.98 -17.45
CA SER A 41 4.15 -9.86 -18.40
C SER A 41 5.57 -9.84 -18.95
N LEU A 42 5.71 -10.37 -20.16
CA LEU A 42 6.95 -10.34 -20.92
C LEU A 42 7.12 -8.93 -21.50
N SER A 43 7.95 -8.10 -20.87
CA SER A 43 8.65 -7.04 -21.59
C SER A 43 10.04 -6.83 -20.97
N PRO A 44 11.13 -6.96 -21.74
CA PRO A 44 12.48 -6.78 -21.25
C PRO A 44 12.85 -5.30 -21.36
N THR A 45 13.05 -4.61 -20.25
CA THR A 45 13.80 -3.35 -20.25
C THR A 45 14.59 -3.23 -18.97
N ASN A 46 15.76 -3.85 -19.01
CA ASN A 46 17.03 -3.46 -18.39
C ASN A 46 16.92 -2.27 -17.45
N ASN A 47 16.72 -2.57 -16.16
CA ASN A 47 17.23 -1.89 -14.95
C ASN A 47 16.57 -2.61 -13.77
N SER A 48 17.36 -3.24 -12.89
CA SER A 48 16.87 -3.92 -11.69
C SER A 48 16.42 -2.90 -10.62
N THR A 49 15.43 -2.09 -10.96
CA THR A 49 14.69 -1.30 -9.99
C THR A 49 13.77 -2.30 -9.32
N SER A 50 13.99 -2.63 -8.05
CA SER A 50 13.01 -3.39 -7.28
C SER A 50 11.66 -2.70 -7.45
N THR A 51 10.71 -3.35 -8.11
CA THR A 51 9.37 -2.80 -8.27
C THR A 51 8.67 -2.96 -6.92
N VAL A 52 8.83 -1.96 -6.07
CA VAL A 52 8.18 -1.91 -4.77
C VAL A 52 6.71 -1.66 -4.99
N PHE A 53 5.88 -2.67 -4.72
CA PHE A 53 4.43 -2.52 -4.79
C PHE A 53 3.88 -2.17 -3.42
N CYS A 54 3.12 -1.08 -3.34
CA CYS A 54 2.39 -0.76 -2.12
C CYS A 54 1.24 -1.74 -1.91
N ILE A 55 0.99 -2.14 -0.67
CA ILE A 55 -0.01 -3.17 -0.34
C ILE A 55 -1.41 -2.75 -0.78
N ASN A 56 -1.72 -1.45 -0.67
CA ASN A 56 -3.00 -0.88 -1.07
C ASN A 56 -3.04 -0.42 -2.55
N TYR A 57 -2.09 -0.86 -3.39
CA TYR A 57 -2.00 -0.48 -4.80
C TYR A 57 -3.29 -0.78 -5.59
N GLY A 58 -3.89 -1.94 -5.36
CA GLY A 58 -5.13 -2.34 -6.04
C GLY A 58 -6.29 -1.38 -5.74
N LEU A 59 -6.42 -0.98 -4.47
CA LEU A 59 -7.44 -0.02 -4.03
C LEU A 59 -7.23 1.36 -4.66
N TYR A 60 -5.98 1.83 -4.75
CA TYR A 60 -5.69 3.08 -5.46
C TYR A 60 -6.02 2.98 -6.95
N THR A 61 -5.70 1.86 -7.59
CA THR A 61 -5.96 1.62 -9.02
C THR A 61 -7.46 1.68 -9.34
N MET A 62 -8.30 1.10 -8.49
CA MET A 62 -9.77 1.14 -8.66
C MET A 62 -10.34 2.56 -8.57
N LEU A 63 -9.75 3.43 -7.73
CA LEU A 63 -10.25 4.78 -7.49
C LEU A 63 -9.56 5.83 -8.37
N ARG A 64 -8.50 5.46 -9.10
CA ARG A 64 -7.63 6.36 -9.86
C ARG A 64 -8.38 7.15 -10.95
N THR A 65 -9.34 6.53 -11.62
CA THR A 65 -10.05 7.09 -12.78
C THR A 65 -10.95 8.25 -12.40
N ASN A 66 -11.63 8.16 -11.24
CA ASN A 66 -12.49 9.22 -10.76
C ASN A 66 -11.69 10.26 -9.96
N ARG A 67 -11.59 11.48 -10.50
CA ARG A 67 -10.83 12.58 -9.88
C ARG A 67 -11.30 12.90 -8.46
N GLN A 68 -12.60 12.87 -8.20
CA GLN A 68 -13.16 13.22 -6.89
C GLN A 68 -12.82 12.15 -5.86
N TYR A 69 -12.98 10.88 -6.21
CA TYR A 69 -12.62 9.76 -5.32
C TYR A 69 -11.11 9.69 -5.06
N ARG A 70 -10.30 9.92 -6.09
CA ARG A 70 -8.84 9.99 -5.94
C ARG A 70 -8.42 11.11 -4.98
N ARG A 71 -8.97 12.32 -5.13
CA ARG A 71 -8.65 13.47 -4.25
C ARG A 71 -9.13 13.22 -2.83
N SER A 72 -10.37 12.75 -2.68
CA SER A 72 -10.94 12.40 -1.38
C SER A 72 -10.09 11.35 -0.66
N LEU A 73 -9.68 10.29 -1.34
CA LEU A 73 -8.80 9.27 -0.75
C LEU A 73 -7.49 9.88 -0.24
N ILE A 74 -6.79 10.66 -1.06
CA ILE A 74 -5.50 11.26 -0.70
C ILE A 74 -5.63 12.20 0.51
N VAL A 75 -6.62 13.09 0.49
CA VAL A 75 -6.84 14.07 1.57
C VAL A 75 -7.13 13.37 2.89
N ASN A 76 -7.99 12.36 2.88
CA ASN A 76 -8.29 11.64 4.11
C ASN A 76 -7.10 10.80 4.60
N LEU A 77 -6.30 10.23 3.69
CA LEU A 77 -5.07 9.52 4.06
C LEU A 77 -4.07 10.44 4.79
N LEU A 78 -3.86 11.65 4.26
CA LEU A 78 -3.03 12.67 4.89
C LEU A 78 -3.52 13.01 6.30
N SER A 79 -4.83 13.24 6.45
CA SER A 79 -5.44 13.55 7.75
C SER A 79 -5.24 12.46 8.81
N ILE A 80 -5.20 11.19 8.43
CA ILE A 80 -4.96 10.09 9.38
C ILE A 80 -3.53 10.19 9.95
N PHE A 81 -2.55 10.51 9.11
CA PHE A 81 -1.17 10.57 9.56
C PHE A 81 -0.90 11.77 10.46
N ASP A 82 -1.60 12.89 10.23
CA ASP A 82 -1.56 14.04 11.14
C ASP A 82 -2.16 13.70 12.52
N GLU A 83 -3.26 12.95 12.58
CA GLU A 83 -3.83 12.46 13.85
C GLU A 83 -2.84 11.56 14.63
N TYR A 84 -2.02 10.78 13.93
CA TYR A 84 -1.07 9.85 14.54
C TYR A 84 0.19 10.55 15.10
N GLN A 85 0.50 11.78 14.71
CA GLN A 85 1.66 12.54 15.24
C GLN A 85 1.39 13.19 16.61
N VAL A 86 0.13 13.27 17.04
CA VAL A 86 -0.28 13.97 18.28
C VAL A 86 -0.42 13.00 19.48
N ARG A 87 -0.06 11.73 19.32
CA ARG A 87 -0.01 10.72 20.40
C ARG A 87 1.40 10.19 20.59
#